data_AF-A0A2V7EF20-F1
#
_entry.id   AF-A0A2V7EF20-F1
#
_cell.length_a   1.000
_cell.length_b   1.000
_cell.length_c   1.000
_cell.angle_alpha   90.00
_cell.angle_beta   90.00
_cell.angle_gamma   90.00
#
_symmetry.space_group_name_H-M   'P 1'
#
loop_
_entity.id
_entity.type
_entity.pdbx_description
1 polymer ?
#
loop_
_entity_poly.entity_id
_entity_poly.type
_entity_poly.pdbx_seq_one_letter_code
_entity_poly.pdbx_strand_id
1 'polypeptide(L)'
;AIAKALAEELKTGGYDLILFGKMSPDSSNGVVGPMSAELLDLPCVTAISSLEIANGKGTAKRELEGAQEIVEFPLPAVLTVDEGLNTARLPSLKGIMAAKKKPLEVKSAQIPQQQVKVRKLELPAERKAGRIVGEGSAAVPELVRLLQTEAKLL
;
A
#
# COMPACT_ATOMS: atom_id res chain seq x y z
N ALA A 1 10.84 12.27 -6.15
CA ALA A 1 11.92 11.74 -7.00
C ALA A 1 11.50 10.41 -7.65
N ILE A 2 11.10 9.41 -6.88
CA ILE A 2 10.66 8.09 -7.38
C ILE A 2 9.48 8.20 -8.37
N ALA A 3 8.38 8.85 -7.97
CA ALA A 3 7.20 9.02 -8.85
C ALA A 3 7.55 9.71 -10.18
N LYS A 4 8.47 10.69 -10.17
CA LYS A 4 8.95 11.35 -11.41
C LYS A 4 9.71 10.39 -12.31
N ALA A 5 10.65 9.62 -11.75
CA ALA A 5 11.42 8.64 -12.51
C ALA A 5 10.50 7.55 -13.11
N LEU A 6 9.51 7.07 -12.34
CA LEU A 6 8.53 6.10 -12.82
C LEU A 6 7.61 6.69 -13.90
N ALA A 7 7.08 7.89 -13.70
CA ALA A 7 6.22 8.54 -14.68
C ALA A 7 6.94 8.75 -16.03
N GLU A 8 8.22 9.15 -16.03
CA GLU A 8 8.99 9.29 -17.28
C GLU A 8 9.06 7.99 -18.09
N GLU A 9 9.31 6.85 -17.44
CA GLU A 9 9.29 5.55 -18.12
C GLU A 9 7.87 5.18 -18.60
N LEU A 10 6.87 5.36 -17.71
CA LEU A 10 5.50 4.94 -17.97
C LEU A 10 4.81 5.72 -19.10
N LYS A 11 5.18 6.98 -19.34
CA LYS A 11 4.63 7.82 -20.42
C LYS A 11 4.74 7.17 -21.80
N THR A 12 5.79 6.39 -22.03
CA THR A 12 6.09 5.82 -23.36
C THR A 12 5.53 4.41 -23.56
N GLY A 13 5.01 3.77 -22.51
CA GLY A 13 4.66 2.36 -22.53
C GLY A 13 3.24 2.03 -23.01
N GLY A 14 2.38 3.03 -23.22
CA GLY A 14 1.02 2.82 -23.75
C GLY A 14 0.13 1.93 -22.87
N TYR A 15 0.20 2.10 -21.55
CA TYR A 15 -0.52 1.26 -20.60
C TYR A 15 -1.98 1.71 -20.43
N ASP A 16 -2.92 0.77 -20.52
CA ASP A 16 -4.32 1.02 -20.17
C ASP A 16 -4.56 1.08 -18.65
N LEU A 17 -3.72 0.38 -17.87
CA LEU A 17 -3.87 0.33 -16.43
C LEU A 17 -2.50 0.20 -15.75
N ILE A 18 -2.29 1.03 -14.73
CA ILE A 18 -1.07 1.03 -13.91
C ILE A 18 -1.45 0.74 -12.47
N LEU A 19 -0.90 -0.34 -11.91
CA LEU A 19 -1.17 -0.77 -10.54
C LEU A 19 0.03 -0.50 -9.63
N PHE A 20 -0.23 0.17 -8.50
CA PHE A 20 0.70 0.33 -7.39
C PHE A 20 0.16 -0.37 -6.14
N GLY A 21 1.03 -0.71 -5.20
CA GLY A 21 0.60 -0.98 -3.83
C GLY A 21 0.16 0.31 -3.13
N LYS A 22 -0.80 0.23 -2.20
CA LYS A 22 -1.26 1.37 -1.38
C LYS A 22 -0.11 2.07 -0.65
N MET A 23 0.80 1.31 -0.07
CA MET A 23 1.98 1.83 0.62
C MET A 23 3.13 0.81 0.60
N SER A 24 4.37 1.30 0.64
CA SER A 24 5.54 0.45 0.86
C SER A 24 5.72 0.18 2.36
N PRO A 25 6.10 -1.03 2.79
CA PRO A 25 6.38 -1.31 4.20
C PRO A 25 7.55 -0.50 4.75
N ASP A 26 8.52 -0.13 3.91
CA ASP A 26 9.72 0.57 4.36
C ASP A 26 9.45 2.05 4.70
N SER A 27 8.82 2.78 3.76
CA SER A 27 8.62 4.24 3.91
C SER A 27 7.23 4.64 4.37
N SER A 28 6.24 3.73 4.30
CA SER A 28 4.85 3.90 4.74
C SER A 28 4.17 5.21 4.33
N ASN A 29 4.59 5.84 3.22
CA ASN A 29 4.11 7.18 2.83
C ASN A 29 2.86 7.15 1.93
N GLY A 30 2.63 6.07 1.19
CA GLY A 30 1.48 5.92 0.29
C GLY A 30 1.38 6.92 -0.87
N VAL A 31 2.44 7.68 -1.17
CA VAL A 31 2.35 8.80 -2.13
C VAL A 31 2.78 8.47 -3.56
N VAL A 32 3.53 7.38 -3.76
CA VAL A 32 4.16 7.12 -5.08
C VAL A 32 3.13 6.90 -6.18
N GLY A 33 2.07 6.13 -5.92
CA GLY A 33 1.00 5.89 -6.89
C GLY A 33 0.26 7.17 -7.30
N PRO A 34 -0.35 7.92 -6.35
CA PRO A 34 -1.07 9.16 -6.66
C PRO A 34 -0.18 10.22 -7.31
N MET A 35 1.07 10.39 -6.84
CA MET A 35 2.01 11.32 -7.47
C MET A 35 2.35 10.90 -8.91
N SER A 36 2.43 9.60 -9.19
CA SER A 36 2.67 9.12 -10.56
C SER A 36 1.46 9.37 -11.45
N ALA A 37 0.24 9.19 -10.92
CA ALA A 37 -0.99 9.49 -11.65
C ALA A 37 -1.10 10.96 -12.05
N GLU A 38 -0.83 11.87 -11.11
CA GLU A 38 -0.79 13.32 -11.36
C GLU A 38 0.23 13.68 -12.44
N LEU A 39 1.44 13.13 -12.37
CA LEU A 39 2.50 13.40 -13.35
C LEU A 39 2.22 12.83 -14.74
N LEU A 40 1.34 11.83 -14.83
CA LEU A 40 0.88 11.21 -16.07
C LEU A 40 -0.42 11.83 -16.59
N ASP A 41 -1.03 12.75 -15.84
CA ASP A 41 -2.37 13.31 -16.13
C ASP A 41 -3.45 12.22 -16.28
N LEU A 42 -3.43 11.24 -15.37
CA LEU A 42 -4.35 10.10 -15.38
C LEU A 42 -5.28 10.07 -14.16
N PRO A 43 -6.54 9.59 -14.32
CA PRO A 43 -7.43 9.29 -13.22
C PRO A 43 -6.76 8.36 -12.19
N CYS A 44 -6.99 8.63 -10.90
CA CYS A 44 -6.46 7.83 -9.81
C CYS A 44 -7.54 7.36 -8.84
N VAL A 45 -7.60 6.06 -8.57
CA VAL A 45 -8.40 5.51 -7.46
C VAL A 45 -7.50 4.76 -6.50
N THR A 46 -7.52 5.15 -5.23
CA THR A 46 -6.59 4.67 -4.22
C THR A 46 -7.20 3.66 -3.27
N ALA A 47 -6.37 2.78 -2.73
CA ALA A 47 -6.71 1.78 -1.72
C ALA A 47 -7.89 0.88 -2.13
N ILE A 48 -7.85 0.38 -3.37
CA ILE A 48 -8.89 -0.47 -3.91
C ILE A 48 -8.81 -1.89 -3.32
N SER A 49 -9.96 -2.45 -2.95
CA SER A 49 -10.15 -3.82 -2.47
C SER A 49 -10.89 -4.70 -3.48
N SER A 50 -11.43 -4.11 -4.56
CA SER A 50 -12.06 -4.82 -5.68
C SER A 50 -11.85 -4.04 -6.97
N LEU A 51 -11.75 -4.76 -8.10
CA LEU A 51 -11.58 -4.19 -9.42
C LEU A 51 -12.31 -5.05 -10.46
N GLU A 52 -13.19 -4.41 -11.22
CA GLU A 52 -13.82 -4.96 -12.42
C GLU A 52 -13.51 -4.04 -13.60
N ILE A 53 -13.20 -4.62 -14.76
CA ILE A 53 -12.93 -3.87 -15.99
C ILE A 53 -13.82 -4.42 -17.09
N ALA A 54 -14.62 -3.56 -17.70
CA ALA A 54 -15.51 -3.90 -18.79
C ALA A 54 -15.69 -2.72 -19.74
N ASN A 55 -15.72 -2.99 -21.05
CA ASN A 55 -16.06 -2.00 -22.08
C ASN A 55 -15.24 -0.69 -22.02
N GLY A 56 -13.95 -0.76 -21.68
CA GLY A 56 -13.07 0.41 -21.58
C GLY A 56 -13.25 1.27 -20.32
N LYS A 57 -14.03 0.81 -19.35
CA LYS A 57 -14.20 1.43 -18.02
C LYS A 57 -13.81 0.46 -16.92
N GLY A 58 -13.36 1.02 -15.80
CA GLY A 58 -13.13 0.28 -14.57
C GLY A 58 -14.13 0.67 -13.50
N THR A 59 -14.52 -0.30 -12.68
CA THR A 59 -15.28 -0.11 -11.45
C THR A 59 -14.45 -0.68 -10.31
N ALA A 60 -14.09 0.15 -9.34
CA ALA A 60 -13.35 -0.25 -8.16
C ALA A 60 -14.15 -0.02 -6.89
N LYS A 61 -13.84 -0.81 -5.85
CA LYS A 61 -14.38 -0.60 -4.50
C LYS A 61 -13.22 -0.27 -3.56
N ARG A 62 -13.44 0.66 -2.63
CA ARG A 62 -12.51 0.95 -1.53
C ARG A 62 -13.26 1.02 -0.21
N GLU A 63 -12.60 0.53 0.84
CA GLU A 63 -13.11 0.57 2.21
C GLU A 63 -12.79 1.92 2.85
N LEU A 64 -13.79 2.50 3.51
CA LEU A 64 -13.68 3.68 4.35
C LEU A 64 -14.12 3.31 5.77
N GLU A 65 -13.84 4.19 6.73
CA GLU A 65 -14.29 3.96 8.11
C GLU A 65 -15.83 3.99 8.17
N GLY A 66 -16.43 2.80 8.30
CA GLY A 66 -17.89 2.63 8.39
C GLY A 66 -18.64 2.70 7.06
N ALA A 67 -17.96 2.74 5.91
CA ALA A 67 -18.60 2.80 4.60
C ALA A 67 -17.77 2.13 3.50
N GLN A 68 -18.42 1.78 2.39
CA GLN A 68 -17.76 1.37 1.16
C GLN A 68 -18.05 2.39 0.07
N GLU A 69 -17.03 2.73 -0.71
CA GLU A 69 -17.19 3.57 -1.89
C GLU A 69 -16.97 2.75 -3.15
N ILE A 70 -17.89 2.89 -4.11
CA ILE A 70 -17.81 2.30 -5.44
C ILE A 70 -17.51 3.43 -6.43
N VAL A 71 -16.40 3.31 -7.15
CA VAL A 71 -15.88 4.35 -8.04
C VAL A 71 -15.79 3.81 -9.46
N GLU A 72 -16.44 4.49 -10.40
CA GLU A 72 -16.27 4.25 -11.83
C GLU A 72 -15.24 5.22 -12.41
N PHE A 73 -14.39 4.72 -13.31
CA PHE A 73 -13.34 5.53 -13.95
C PHE A 73 -13.09 5.09 -15.40
N PRO A 74 -12.69 6.02 -16.29
CA PRO A 74 -12.26 5.68 -17.65
C PRO A 74 -10.84 5.09 -17.64
N LEU A 75 -10.51 4.29 -18.66
CA LEU A 75 -9.13 3.92 -18.97
C LEU A 75 -8.52 4.91 -19.98
N PRO A 76 -7.21 5.22 -19.92
CA PRO A 76 -6.23 4.67 -18.98
C PRO A 76 -6.31 5.24 -17.56
N ALA A 77 -5.92 4.45 -16.54
CA ALA A 77 -5.97 4.88 -15.14
C ALA A 77 -4.84 4.31 -14.28
N VAL A 78 -4.59 4.96 -13.14
CA VAL A 78 -3.66 4.52 -12.09
C VAL A 78 -4.44 4.10 -10.86
N LEU A 79 -4.18 2.90 -10.33
CA LEU A 79 -4.82 2.41 -9.11
C LEU A 79 -3.78 2.09 -8.05
N THR A 80 -4.13 2.34 -6.78
CA THR A 80 -3.37 1.78 -5.66
C THR A 80 -4.17 0.68 -4.97
N VAL A 81 -3.55 -0.47 -4.79
CA VAL A 81 -4.18 -1.70 -4.30
C VAL A 81 -3.95 -1.83 -2.81
N ASP A 82 -5.04 -2.04 -2.06
CA ASP A 82 -4.98 -2.37 -0.64
C ASP A 82 -4.93 -3.89 -0.42
N GLU A 83 -4.63 -4.29 0.82
CA GLU A 83 -4.77 -5.67 1.25
C GLU A 83 -6.24 -6.09 1.11
N GLY A 84 -6.50 -7.10 0.27
CA GLY A 84 -7.85 -7.64 0.05
C GLY A 84 -8.25 -7.82 -1.40
N LEU A 85 -7.60 -7.13 -2.35
CA LEU A 85 -7.93 -7.28 -3.79
C LEU A 85 -7.76 -8.72 -4.27
N ASN A 86 -6.70 -9.38 -3.83
CA ASN A 86 -6.40 -10.76 -4.19
C ASN A 86 -5.51 -11.44 -3.15
N THR A 87 -5.58 -12.77 -3.08
CA THR A 87 -4.58 -13.58 -2.39
C THR A 87 -3.42 -13.87 -3.34
N ALA A 88 -2.20 -13.47 -2.99
CA ALA A 88 -1.02 -13.73 -3.80
C ALA A 88 -0.76 -15.24 -3.88
N ARG A 89 -0.68 -15.77 -5.11
CA ARG A 89 -0.37 -17.19 -5.33
C ARG A 89 1.10 -17.50 -5.04
N LEU A 90 1.37 -18.66 -4.44
CA LEU A 90 2.73 -19.15 -4.29
C LEU A 90 3.30 -19.58 -5.65
N PRO A 91 4.54 -19.18 -6.00
CA PRO A 91 5.16 -19.59 -7.25
C PRO A 91 5.55 -21.07 -7.20
N SER A 92 5.37 -21.78 -8.32
CA SER A 92 5.87 -23.16 -8.46
C SER A 92 7.38 -23.17 -8.76
N LEU A 93 8.07 -24.28 -8.45
CA LEU A 93 9.49 -24.46 -8.80
C LEU A 93 9.77 -24.22 -10.28
N LYS A 94 8.91 -24.76 -11.16
CA LYS A 94 9.00 -24.51 -12.61
C LYS A 94 8.84 -23.03 -12.93
N GLY A 95 7.92 -22.33 -12.26
CA GLY A 95 7.71 -20.89 -12.39
C GLY A 95 8.95 -20.08 -12.00
N ILE A 96 9.62 -20.44 -10.91
CA ILE A 96 10.86 -19.80 -10.45
C ILE A 96 11.98 -19.98 -11.48
N MET A 97 12.17 -21.21 -11.99
CA MET A 97 13.19 -21.49 -13.01
C MET A 97 12.92 -20.74 -14.33
N ALA A 98 11.65 -20.62 -14.73
CA ALA A 98 11.26 -19.88 -15.92
C ALA A 98 11.48 -18.37 -15.75
N ALA A 99 11.15 -17.81 -14.59
CA ALA A 99 11.35 -16.39 -14.29
C ALA A 99 12.82 -15.97 -14.39
N LYS A 100 13.75 -16.80 -13.90
CA LYS A 100 15.20 -16.53 -13.98
C LYS A 100 15.74 -16.42 -15.42
N LYS A 101 15.07 -17.03 -16.39
CA LYS A 101 15.47 -17.00 -17.81
C LYS A 101 14.88 -15.82 -18.58
N LYS A 102 13.90 -15.11 -18.01
CA LYS A 102 13.30 -13.95 -18.69
C LYS A 102 14.34 -12.84 -18.79
N PRO A 103 14.40 -12.12 -19.92
CA PRO A 103 15.30 -10.97 -20.05
C PRO A 103 14.92 -9.91 -19.01
N LEU A 104 15.93 -9.44 -18.28
CA LEU A 104 15.82 -8.28 -17.40
C LEU A 104 16.43 -7.08 -18.11
N GLU A 105 15.58 -6.18 -18.56
CA GLU A 105 16.04 -4.92 -19.14
C GLU A 105 16.41 -3.95 -18.01
N VAL A 106 17.67 -3.53 -17.98
CA VAL A 106 18.17 -2.58 -16.99
C VAL A 106 18.37 -1.24 -17.68
N LYS A 107 17.56 -0.25 -17.29
CA LYS A 107 17.64 1.13 -17.78
C LYS A 107 18.17 2.05 -16.69
N SER A 108 18.94 3.05 -17.10
CA SER A 108 19.36 4.12 -16.19
C SER A 108 18.19 5.07 -15.96
N ALA A 109 17.87 5.34 -14.69
CA ALA A 109 16.83 6.29 -14.33
C ALA A 109 17.43 7.66 -13.99
N GLN A 110 16.88 8.72 -14.56
CA GLN A 110 17.19 10.08 -14.13
C GLN A 110 16.43 10.39 -12.85
N ILE A 111 17.14 10.49 -11.73
CA ILE A 111 16.54 10.79 -10.43
C ILE A 111 16.67 12.30 -10.17
N PRO A 112 15.57 13.06 -10.13
CA PRO A 112 15.63 14.49 -9.86
C PRO A 112 16.09 14.76 -8.42
N GLN A 113 16.68 15.95 -8.22
CA GLN A 113 17.27 16.35 -6.94
C GLN A 113 16.29 16.19 -5.77
N GLN A 114 16.77 15.62 -4.67
CA GLN A 114 15.99 15.44 -3.46
C GLN A 114 15.73 16.80 -2.80
N GLN A 115 14.46 17.07 -2.51
CA GLN A 115 14.04 18.28 -1.80
C GLN A 115 13.94 18.07 -0.28
N VAL A 116 13.95 16.81 0.17
CA VAL A 116 13.85 16.43 1.57
C VAL A 116 15.06 15.59 1.95
N LYS A 117 15.63 15.87 3.13
CA LYS A 117 16.75 15.12 3.68
C LYS A 117 16.37 14.58 5.06
N VAL A 118 16.46 13.26 5.24
CA VAL A 118 16.31 12.62 6.55
C VAL A 118 17.47 13.08 7.43
N ARG A 119 17.16 13.72 8.56
CA ARG A 119 18.17 14.20 9.52
C ARG A 119 18.60 13.11 10.50
N LYS A 120 17.66 12.30 10.94
CA LYS A 120 17.84 11.28 11.98
C LYS A 120 16.78 10.19 11.80
N LEU A 121 17.15 8.96 12.10
CA LEU A 121 16.25 7.80 12.15
C LEU A 121 16.66 6.97 13.36
N GLU A 122 15.73 6.76 14.29
CA GLU A 122 15.97 6.01 15.53
C GLU A 122 14.82 5.06 15.78
N LEU A 123 15.12 3.94 16.43
CA LEU A 123 14.09 3.03 16.90
C LEU A 123 13.28 3.68 18.04
N PRO A 124 11.97 3.41 18.13
CA PRO A 124 11.19 3.84 19.28
C PRO A 124 11.75 3.21 20.56
N ALA A 125 11.45 3.82 21.71
CA ALA A 125 11.81 3.26 23.00
C ALA A 125 11.23 1.84 23.16
N GLU A 126 11.98 0.95 23.79
CA GLU A 126 11.51 -0.40 24.09
C GLU A 126 10.22 -0.35 24.91
N ARG A 127 9.26 -1.21 24.56
CA ARG A 127 8.01 -1.32 25.31
C ARG A 127 8.31 -1.83 26.71
N LYS A 128 7.69 -1.22 27.73
CA LYS A 128 7.74 -1.73 29.11
C LYS A 128 7.18 -3.16 29.14
N ALA A 129 7.71 -3.99 30.03
CA ALA A 129 7.20 -5.33 30.25
C ALA A 129 5.69 -5.30 30.57
N GLY A 130 4.93 -6.18 29.92
CA GLY A 130 3.51 -6.37 30.21
C GLY A 130 3.31 -6.97 31.60
N ARG A 131 2.09 -6.80 32.14
CA ARG A 131 1.69 -7.37 33.42
C ARG A 131 0.64 -8.45 33.21
N ILE A 132 0.87 -9.64 33.77
CA ILE A 132 -0.15 -10.69 33.86
C ILE A 132 -1.07 -10.34 35.03
N VAL A 133 -2.38 -10.24 34.76
CA VAL A 133 -3.39 -9.74 35.72
C VAL A 133 -4.14 -10.90 36.41
N GLY A 134 -3.96 -12.13 35.93
CA GLY A 134 -4.55 -13.35 36.47
C GLY A 134 -4.89 -14.35 35.36
N GLU A 135 -5.59 -15.43 35.70
CA GLU A 135 -6.01 -16.46 34.76
C GLU A 135 -7.54 -16.60 34.71
N GLY A 136 -8.07 -16.82 33.51
CA GLY A 136 -9.49 -17.06 33.28
C GLY A 136 -10.39 -15.86 33.58
N SER A 137 -11.69 -16.13 33.75
CA SER A 137 -12.72 -15.09 33.98
C SER A 137 -12.53 -14.33 35.29
N ALA A 138 -11.82 -14.89 36.27
CA ALA A 138 -11.54 -14.25 37.55
C ALA A 138 -10.62 -13.02 37.43
N ALA A 139 -9.82 -12.92 36.35
CA ALA A 139 -8.94 -11.79 36.10
C ALA A 139 -9.65 -10.57 35.47
N VAL A 140 -10.88 -10.74 34.97
CA VAL A 140 -11.62 -9.71 34.23
C VAL A 140 -11.88 -8.44 35.06
N PRO A 141 -12.36 -8.52 36.33
CA PRO A 141 -12.60 -7.31 37.13
C PRO A 141 -11.33 -6.51 37.36
N GLU A 142 -10.21 -7.19 37.65
CA GLU A 142 -8.93 -6.52 37.87
C GLU A 142 -8.37 -5.93 36.56
N LEU A 143 -8.53 -6.62 35.42
CA LEU A 143 -8.18 -6.08 34.12
C LEU A 143 -8.95 -4.79 33.80
N VAL A 144 -10.27 -4.79 34.01
CA VAL A 144 -11.11 -3.60 33.80
C VAL A 144 -10.66 -2.45 34.71
N ARG A 145 -10.40 -2.74 35.99
CA ARG A 145 -9.89 -1.74 36.93
C ARG A 145 -8.58 -1.11 36.45
N LEU A 146 -7.62 -1.92 36.00
CA LEU A 146 -6.33 -1.44 35.49
C LEU A 146 -6.48 -0.63 34.20
N LEU A 147 -7.38 -1.03 33.29
CA LEU A 147 -7.63 -0.31 32.05
C LEU A 147 -8.26 1.08 32.29
N GLN A 148 -9.19 1.19 33.26
CA GLN A 148 -9.81 2.47 33.64
C GLN A 148 -8.86 3.39 34.40
N THR A 149 -8.12 2.84 35.37
CA THR A 149 -7.35 3.65 36.32
C THR A 149 -5.93 3.96 35.87
N GLU A 150 -5.18 2.95 35.41
CA GLU A 150 -3.77 3.10 35.05
C GLU A 150 -3.61 3.45 33.58
N ALA A 151 -4.28 2.72 32.68
CA ALA A 151 -4.13 2.92 31.24
C ALA A 151 -5.01 4.03 30.68
N LYS A 152 -6.14 4.35 31.34
CA LYS A 152 -7.15 5.35 30.90
C LYS A 152 -7.61 5.15 29.45
N LEU A 153 -7.81 3.89 29.07
CA LEU A 153 -8.23 3.48 27.73
C LEU A 153 -9.74 3.20 27.64
N LEU A 154 -10.41 3.16 28.79
CA LEU A 154 -11.83 2.92 28.97
C LEU A 154 -12.43 4.00 29.87
#